data_AF-W6Z6F3-F1
#
_entry.id   AF-W6Z6F3-F1
#
_cell.length_a   1.000
_cell.length_b   1.000
_cell.length_c   1.000
_cell.angle_alpha   90.00
_cell.angle_beta   90.00
_cell.angle_gamma   90.00
#
_symmetry.space_group_name_H-M   'P 1'
#
loop_
_entity.id
_entity.type
_entity.pdbx_description
1 polymer ?
#
loop_
_entity_poly.entity_id
_entity_poly.type
_entity_poly.pdbx_seq_one_letter_code
_entity_poly.pdbx_strand_id
1 'polypeptide(L)'
;MLPCADRPILPADVTTINYSLDWPHLHNPSNTTFAGLTQIDICHCQRTDLSPQKDTEPGHIYTRFKCVEPVVRFKTAKEDLWVLEAPHGPINMLRPATEEEKAQRSQIYPDAGPSVYQGRKFLFLTGPCPRGRYQAYATLKWLTLNPHARKHISCLCLLIQPYEEDSSAEATRKAYKDLAEYLVRHAPGFEKLYLLVCPNGMQLCSAASEFGILLQSRDVKIIVVID
;
A
#
# COMPACT_ATOMS: atom_id res chain seq x y z
N MET A 1 -19.49 23.12 18.12
CA MET A 1 -18.33 22.19 18.13
C MET A 1 -18.89 20.79 17.96
N LEU A 2 -18.75 20.22 16.77
CA LEU A 2 -19.11 18.82 16.55
C LEU A 2 -18.07 17.95 17.28
N PRO A 3 -18.47 16.82 17.90
CA PRO A 3 -17.51 15.90 18.50
C PRO A 3 -16.54 15.47 17.41
N CYS A 4 -15.24 15.60 17.67
CA CYS A 4 -14.21 14.98 16.86
C CYS A 4 -14.54 13.49 16.85
N ALA A 5 -14.92 12.93 15.70
CA ALA A 5 -15.14 11.50 15.56
C ALA A 5 -13.93 10.77 16.16
N ASP A 6 -14.19 9.79 17.03
CA ASP A 6 -13.15 8.98 17.64
C ASP A 6 -12.21 8.51 16.54
N ARG A 7 -10.92 8.83 16.71
CA ARG A 7 -9.94 8.62 15.66
C ARG A 7 -9.91 7.12 15.32
N PRO A 8 -9.82 6.74 14.04
CA PRO A 8 -9.47 5.38 13.64
C PRO A 8 -8.21 4.96 14.39
N ILE A 9 -8.38 4.02 15.32
CA ILE A 9 -7.28 3.58 16.18
C ILE A 9 -6.42 2.64 15.34
N LEU A 10 -5.41 3.20 14.67
CA LEU A 10 -4.28 2.40 14.24
C LEU A 10 -3.83 1.54 15.43
N PRO A 11 -3.51 0.25 15.22
CA PRO A 11 -2.92 -0.55 16.28
C PRO A 11 -1.75 0.20 16.91
N ALA A 12 -1.57 0.08 18.23
CA ALA A 12 -0.38 0.64 18.89
C ALA A 12 0.91 0.15 18.21
N ASP A 13 1.96 0.96 18.24
CA ASP A 13 3.30 0.59 17.75
C ASP A 13 3.38 0.26 16.25
N VAL A 14 2.67 1.03 15.41
CA VAL A 14 2.80 0.95 13.95
C VAL A 14 4.07 1.66 13.50
N THR A 15 4.96 0.93 12.83
CA THR A 15 6.11 1.49 12.13
C THR A 15 5.74 1.80 10.68
N THR A 16 5.82 3.08 10.31
CA THR A 16 5.47 3.54 8.97
C THR A 16 6.66 3.49 8.02
N ILE A 17 6.46 2.95 6.81
CA ILE A 17 7.41 3.04 5.70
C ILE A 17 6.79 3.90 4.61
N ASN A 18 7.33 5.11 4.41
CA ASN A 18 6.86 5.97 3.33
C ASN A 18 7.40 5.54 1.97
N TYR A 19 6.55 5.67 0.94
CA TYR A 19 6.93 5.44 -0.45
C TYR A 19 6.28 6.45 -1.40
N SER A 20 6.93 6.72 -2.54
CA SER A 20 6.36 7.41 -3.69
C SER A 20 6.19 6.45 -4.87
N LEU A 21 5.30 6.83 -5.78
CA LEU A 21 5.03 6.11 -7.02
C LEU A 21 5.41 7.02 -8.17
N ASP A 22 6.39 6.60 -8.96
CA ASP A 22 6.84 7.34 -10.13
C ASP A 22 6.26 6.67 -11.38
N TRP A 23 5.73 7.49 -12.28
CA TRP A 23 4.91 7.07 -13.41
C TRP A 23 5.58 7.46 -14.74
N PRO A 24 6.63 6.74 -15.17
CA PRO A 24 7.53 7.21 -16.22
C PRO A 24 6.89 7.30 -17.61
N HIS A 25 5.75 6.63 -17.81
CA HIS A 25 5.06 6.56 -19.10
C HIS A 25 3.79 7.40 -19.16
N LEU A 26 3.41 8.05 -18.05
CA LEU A 26 2.24 8.92 -18.04
C LEU A 26 2.61 10.32 -18.58
N HIS A 27 1.66 10.97 -19.24
CA HIS A 27 1.86 12.28 -19.84
C HIS A 27 1.94 13.38 -18.78
N ASN A 28 1.06 13.36 -17.77
CA ASN A 28 1.00 14.37 -16.71
C ASN A 28 0.97 13.73 -15.30
N PRO A 29 2.04 13.02 -14.89
CA PRO A 29 2.07 12.38 -13.60
C PRO A 29 2.23 13.40 -12.47
N SER A 30 1.41 13.24 -11.44
CA SER A 30 1.34 14.03 -10.23
C SER A 30 0.88 13.14 -9.08
N ASN A 31 1.11 13.59 -7.85
CA ASN A 31 0.66 12.87 -6.65
C ASN A 31 -0.87 12.72 -6.60
N THR A 32 -1.58 13.57 -7.35
CA THR A 32 -3.03 13.57 -7.49
C THR A 32 -3.49 13.05 -8.85
N THR A 33 -2.64 12.43 -9.68
CA THR A 33 -3.01 11.98 -11.05
C THR A 33 -4.09 10.91 -11.08
N PHE A 34 -4.38 10.28 -9.94
CA PHE A 34 -5.53 9.39 -9.86
C PHE A 34 -6.52 9.78 -8.74
N ALA A 35 -6.34 10.91 -8.04
CA ALA A 35 -7.19 11.38 -6.94
C ALA A 35 -8.64 11.69 -7.36
N GLY A 36 -9.50 10.67 -7.35
CA GLY A 36 -10.94 10.79 -7.61
C GLY A 36 -11.51 9.64 -8.44
N LEU A 37 -12.81 9.72 -8.74
CA LEU A 37 -13.55 8.67 -9.48
C LEU A 37 -13.27 8.67 -11.00
N THR A 38 -12.77 9.77 -11.55
CA THR A 38 -12.59 9.98 -12.99
C THR A 38 -11.26 10.65 -13.26
N GLN A 39 -10.17 9.92 -13.05
CA GLN A 39 -8.86 10.41 -13.43
C GLN A 39 -8.15 9.37 -14.30
N ILE A 40 -7.99 9.77 -15.54
CA ILE A 40 -7.46 9.02 -16.65
C ILE A 40 -6.31 9.87 -17.18
N ASP A 41 -5.09 9.38 -17.07
CA ASP A 41 -3.95 9.97 -17.75
C ASP A 41 -3.61 9.16 -19.00
N ILE A 42 -3.02 9.84 -19.97
CA ILE A 42 -2.51 9.23 -21.19
C ILE A 42 -1.19 8.55 -20.83
N CYS A 43 -1.08 7.28 -21.21
CA CYS A 43 0.10 6.45 -21.05
C CYS A 43 0.72 6.17 -22.42
N HIS A 44 2.04 6.23 -22.49
CA HIS A 44 2.84 5.92 -23.68
C HIS A 44 3.67 4.64 -23.50
N CYS A 45 3.29 3.77 -22.56
CA CYS A 45 4.01 2.51 -22.36
C CYS A 45 3.78 1.54 -23.52
N GLN A 46 4.77 0.72 -23.84
CA GLN A 46 4.58 -0.35 -24.81
C GLN A 46 3.68 -1.45 -24.22
N ARG A 47 2.55 -1.71 -24.86
CA ARG A 47 1.57 -2.73 -24.46
C ARG A 47 1.54 -3.86 -25.49
N THR A 48 1.51 -5.10 -25.01
CA THR A 48 1.46 -6.28 -25.89
C THR A 48 0.09 -6.50 -26.53
N ASP A 49 -0.97 -5.94 -25.93
CA ASP A 49 -2.34 -6.01 -26.44
C ASP A 49 -2.72 -4.83 -27.35
N LEU A 50 -1.78 -3.92 -27.62
CA LEU A 50 -1.92 -2.83 -28.57
C LEU A 50 -0.85 -2.96 -29.66
N SER A 51 -1.13 -2.45 -30.85
CA SER A 51 -0.08 -2.29 -31.86
C SER A 51 1.02 -1.36 -31.33
N PRO A 52 2.30 -1.59 -31.64
CA PRO A 52 3.40 -0.72 -31.22
C PRO A 52 3.09 0.72 -31.57
N GLN A 53 2.93 1.57 -30.55
CA GLN A 53 2.59 2.97 -30.75
C GLN A 53 3.85 3.72 -31.20
N LYS A 54 3.72 4.53 -32.25
CA LYS A 54 4.77 5.49 -32.63
C LYS A 54 4.79 6.63 -31.61
N ASP A 55 5.94 7.26 -31.41
CA ASP A 55 6.08 8.40 -30.48
C ASP A 55 5.15 9.58 -30.80
N THR A 56 4.63 9.64 -32.03
CA THR A 56 3.69 10.68 -32.50
C THR A 56 2.22 10.35 -32.26
N GLU A 57 1.90 9.14 -31.77
CA GLU A 57 0.53 8.73 -31.50
C GLU A 57 0.04 9.24 -30.14
N PRO A 58 -1.28 9.46 -29.97
CA PRO A 58 -1.85 10.07 -28.76
C PRO A 58 -1.74 9.22 -27.48
N GLY A 59 -1.00 8.11 -27.48
CA GLY A 59 -0.90 7.18 -26.36
C GLY A 59 -2.17 6.36 -26.15
N HIS A 60 -2.37 5.84 -24.94
CA HIS A 60 -3.57 5.10 -24.55
C HIS A 60 -3.96 5.43 -23.11
N ILE A 61 -5.22 5.21 -22.76
CA ILE A 61 -5.69 5.39 -21.38
C ILE A 61 -4.94 4.43 -20.45
N TYR A 62 -4.29 4.96 -19.42
CA TYR A 62 -3.67 4.13 -18.40
C TYR A 62 -4.68 3.09 -17.87
N THR A 63 -4.27 1.84 -17.86
CA THR A 63 -5.07 0.72 -17.36
C THR A 63 -4.18 -0.15 -16.49
N ARG A 64 -4.51 -0.29 -15.20
CA ARG A 64 -3.73 -1.15 -14.30
C ARG A 64 -3.72 -2.61 -14.80
N PHE A 65 -2.59 -3.30 -14.55
CA PHE A 65 -2.26 -4.67 -15.01
C PHE A 65 -2.12 -4.85 -16.53
N LYS A 66 -2.42 -3.83 -17.34
CA LYS A 66 -2.09 -3.82 -18.77
C LYS A 66 -0.92 -2.89 -19.06
N CYS A 67 -0.94 -1.69 -18.50
CA CYS A 67 0.15 -0.75 -18.58
C CYS A 67 1.32 -1.16 -17.67
N VAL A 68 2.51 -0.69 -18.02
CA VAL A 68 3.71 -0.81 -17.19
C VAL A 68 3.44 -0.25 -15.79
N GLU A 69 3.90 -0.97 -14.78
CA GLU A 69 3.67 -0.63 -13.37
C GLU A 69 4.47 0.62 -12.96
N PRO A 70 4.02 1.39 -11.94
CA PRO A 70 4.81 2.50 -11.42
C PRO A 70 6.10 1.98 -10.76
N VAL A 71 7.13 2.82 -10.78
CA VAL A 71 8.34 2.59 -9.99
C VAL A 71 8.04 2.98 -8.54
N VAL A 72 8.27 2.05 -7.61
CA VAL A 72 8.10 2.30 -6.18
C VAL A 72 9.42 2.78 -5.61
N ARG A 73 9.44 4.00 -5.07
CA ARG A 73 10.60 4.56 -4.37
C ARG A 73 10.31 4.65 -2.88
N PHE A 74 11.04 3.89 -2.07
CA PHE A 74 10.92 3.96 -0.62
C PHE A 74 11.76 5.10 -0.07
N LYS A 75 11.16 5.92 0.79
CA LYS A 75 11.88 6.99 1.48
C LYS A 75 12.89 6.39 2.46
N THR A 76 14.08 6.97 2.48
CA THR A 76 15.14 6.64 3.43
C THR A 76 14.85 7.26 4.80
N ALA A 77 15.56 6.81 5.84
CA ALA A 77 15.43 7.38 7.19
C ALA A 77 15.92 8.83 7.31
N LYS A 78 16.53 9.39 6.25
CA LYS A 78 17.01 10.78 6.19
C LYS A 78 15.98 11.74 5.61
N GLU A 79 14.91 11.22 5.01
CA GLU A 79 13.83 12.01 4.43
C GLU A 79 12.69 12.20 5.43
N ASP A 80 11.84 13.20 5.21
CA ASP A 80 10.66 13.45 6.04
C ASP A 80 9.75 12.22 6.13
N LEU A 81 9.55 11.77 7.37
CA LEU A 81 8.68 10.68 7.76
C LEU A 81 7.28 11.24 8.09
N TRP A 82 6.30 10.82 7.32
CA TRP A 82 4.90 11.14 7.50
C TRP A 82 4.16 9.93 8.05
N VAL A 83 3.40 10.14 9.11
CA VAL A 83 2.62 9.10 9.78
C VAL A 83 1.13 9.42 9.62
N LEU A 84 0.33 8.38 9.45
CA LEU A 84 -1.12 8.51 9.38
C LEU A 84 -1.66 8.94 10.75
N GLU A 85 -2.33 10.09 10.78
CA GLU A 85 -3.08 10.55 11.94
C GLU A 85 -4.50 9.98 11.91
N ALA A 86 -5.15 10.05 10.75
CA ALA A 86 -6.45 9.42 10.51
C ALA A 86 -6.73 9.28 9.00
N PRO A 87 -7.33 8.19 8.51
CA PRO A 87 -8.02 8.19 7.23
C PRO A 87 -9.19 9.20 7.24
N HIS A 88 -9.32 10.02 6.19
CA HIS A 88 -10.34 11.05 6.09
C HIS A 88 -10.96 11.11 4.67
N GLY A 89 -11.84 10.15 4.39
CA GLY A 89 -12.50 10.05 3.10
C GLY A 89 -11.49 9.90 1.95
N PRO A 90 -11.51 10.78 0.92
CA PRO A 90 -10.62 10.70 -0.23
C PRO A 90 -9.17 11.12 0.08
N ILE A 91 -8.86 11.51 1.32
CA ILE A 91 -7.54 11.99 1.73
C ILE A 91 -7.16 11.35 3.08
N ASN A 92 -5.93 10.92 3.24
CA ASN A 92 -5.33 10.55 4.51
C ASN A 92 -4.82 11.82 5.21
N MET A 93 -5.23 12.04 6.47
CA MET A 93 -4.65 13.07 7.32
C MET A 93 -3.31 12.58 7.83
N LEU A 94 -2.24 13.27 7.41
CA LEU A 94 -0.87 12.93 7.74
C LEU A 94 -0.27 13.98 8.65
N ARG A 95 0.58 13.53 9.58
CA ARG A 95 1.39 14.39 10.44
C ARG A 95 2.87 14.04 10.31
N PRO A 96 3.77 14.97 10.67
CA PRO A 96 5.16 14.63 10.89
C PRO A 96 5.30 13.54 11.97
N ALA A 97 6.27 12.67 11.79
CA ALA A 97 6.62 11.66 12.80
C ALA A 97 7.21 12.29 14.07
N THR A 98 6.93 11.68 15.22
CA THR A 98 7.61 11.99 16.48
C THR A 98 9.06 11.49 16.45
N GLU A 99 9.88 11.90 17.42
CA GLU A 99 11.28 11.45 17.50
C GLU A 99 11.38 9.94 17.77
N GLU A 100 10.44 9.37 18.53
CA GLU A 100 10.36 7.94 18.77
C GLU A 100 10.05 7.17 17.47
N GLU A 101 9.11 7.65 16.67
CA GLU A 101 8.75 7.04 15.38
C GLU A 101 9.92 7.13 14.38
N LYS A 102 10.66 8.25 14.36
CA LYS A 102 11.89 8.39 13.57
C LYS A 102 12.98 7.43 14.04
N ALA A 103 13.18 7.30 15.35
CA ALA A 103 14.15 6.39 15.94
C ALA A 103 13.81 4.91 15.67
N GLN A 104 12.52 4.55 15.63
CA GLN A 104 12.10 3.21 15.20
C GLN A 104 12.37 3.00 13.71
N ARG A 105 12.05 3.99 12.87
CA ARG A 105 12.25 3.91 11.42
C ARG A 105 13.72 3.80 11.03
N SER A 106 14.63 4.45 11.77
CA SER A 106 16.08 4.40 11.49
C SER A 106 16.70 3.01 11.71
N GLN A 107 16.06 2.15 12.50
CA GLN A 107 16.48 0.77 12.70
C GLN A 107 16.18 -0.14 11.50
N ILE A 108 15.34 0.32 10.56
CA ILE A 108 14.95 -0.45 9.38
C ILE A 108 15.90 -0.14 8.21
N TYR A 109 16.79 -1.10 7.94
CA TYR A 109 17.74 -1.11 6.83
C TYR A 109 17.86 -2.53 6.26
N PRO A 110 18.41 -2.72 5.04
CA PRO A 110 18.37 -4.00 4.31
C PRO A 110 18.82 -5.24 5.10
N ASP A 111 19.81 -5.07 5.98
CA ASP A 111 20.41 -6.16 6.76
C ASP A 111 20.06 -6.08 8.27
N ALA A 112 18.98 -5.38 8.62
CA ALA A 112 18.55 -5.29 10.00
C ALA A 112 18.22 -6.67 10.58
N GLY A 113 18.53 -6.86 11.87
CA GLY A 113 18.32 -8.13 12.56
C GLY A 113 16.84 -8.50 12.70
N PRO A 114 16.52 -9.77 13.02
CA PRO A 114 15.15 -10.25 13.18
C PRO A 114 14.30 -9.43 14.16
N SER A 115 14.91 -8.93 15.24
CA SER A 115 14.27 -8.14 16.30
C SER A 115 13.69 -6.80 15.82
N VAL A 116 14.11 -6.31 14.64
CA VAL A 116 13.54 -5.11 14.02
C VAL A 116 12.20 -5.41 13.34
N TYR A 117 11.96 -6.65 12.92
CA TYR A 117 10.78 -7.04 12.12
C TYR A 117 9.77 -7.89 12.90
N GLN A 118 10.22 -8.64 13.90
CA GLN A 118 9.37 -9.47 14.75
C GLN A 118 8.58 -8.60 15.76
N GLY A 119 7.30 -8.91 15.93
CA GLY A 119 6.36 -8.19 16.81
C GLY A 119 5.93 -6.80 16.32
N ARG A 120 6.65 -6.18 15.37
CA ARG A 120 6.33 -4.84 14.86
C ARG A 120 5.29 -4.87 13.75
N LYS A 121 4.42 -3.86 13.73
CA LYS A 121 3.34 -3.71 12.76
C LYS A 121 3.79 -2.71 11.70
N PHE A 122 3.87 -3.15 10.45
CA PHE A 122 4.33 -2.29 9.36
C PHE A 122 3.16 -1.74 8.56
N LEU A 123 3.15 -0.42 8.39
CA LEU A 123 2.21 0.28 7.52
C LEU A 123 2.99 0.96 6.40
N PHE A 124 2.64 0.66 5.15
CA PHE A 124 3.21 1.32 3.99
C PHE A 124 2.34 2.49 3.60
N LEU A 125 2.90 3.68 3.58
CA LEU A 125 2.10 4.88 3.41
C LEU A 125 2.69 5.77 2.31
N THR A 126 1.88 6.00 1.28
CA THR A 126 2.16 7.07 0.34
C THR A 126 1.63 8.40 0.90
N GLY A 127 1.73 9.50 0.15
CA GLY A 127 1.31 10.81 0.61
C GLY A 127 -0.19 10.90 0.99
N PRO A 128 -0.77 12.11 1.01
CA PRO A 128 -2.15 12.30 1.49
C PRO A 128 -3.20 11.56 0.65
N CYS A 129 -2.89 11.07 -0.55
CA CYS A 129 -3.86 10.33 -1.36
C CYS A 129 -3.91 8.85 -0.94
N PRO A 130 -5.09 8.29 -0.65
CA PRO A 130 -5.26 6.88 -0.29
C PRO A 130 -5.00 5.98 -1.51
N ARG A 131 -4.12 5.00 -1.35
CA ARG A 131 -3.71 4.11 -2.46
C ARG A 131 -3.71 2.64 -2.06
N GLY A 132 -4.70 2.13 -1.32
CA GLY A 132 -4.65 0.81 -0.67
C GLY A 132 -4.21 -0.38 -1.57
N ARG A 133 -4.58 -0.47 -2.86
CA ARG A 133 -3.96 -1.47 -3.76
C ARG A 133 -2.48 -1.21 -4.09
N TYR A 134 -2.06 0.04 -4.25
CA TYR A 134 -0.64 0.36 -4.39
C TYR A 134 0.11 0.25 -3.07
N GLN A 135 -0.57 0.33 -1.92
CA GLN A 135 0.00 0.00 -0.63
C GLN A 135 0.29 -1.50 -0.59
N ALA A 136 -0.64 -2.36 -1.03
CA ALA A 136 -0.38 -3.80 -1.15
C ALA A 136 0.78 -4.10 -2.13
N TYR A 137 0.78 -3.43 -3.29
CA TYR A 137 1.85 -3.53 -4.28
C TYR A 137 3.21 -3.07 -3.74
N ALA A 138 3.27 -1.90 -3.09
CA ALA A 138 4.49 -1.36 -2.49
C ALA A 138 4.99 -2.26 -1.36
N THR A 139 4.09 -2.83 -0.56
CA THR A 139 4.43 -3.83 0.47
C THR A 139 5.12 -5.04 -0.16
N LEU A 140 4.54 -5.62 -1.22
CA LEU A 140 5.14 -6.74 -1.95
C LEU A 140 6.52 -6.38 -2.53
N LYS A 141 6.64 -5.21 -3.18
CA LYS A 141 7.92 -4.75 -3.73
C LYS A 141 8.97 -4.57 -2.64
N TRP A 142 8.60 -3.99 -1.50
CA TRP A 142 9.51 -3.81 -0.39
C TRP A 142 10.01 -5.15 0.16
N LEU A 143 9.13 -6.13 0.36
CA LEU A 143 9.52 -7.48 0.82
C LEU A 143 10.39 -8.20 -0.20
N THR A 144 10.18 -7.95 -1.49
CA THR A 144 11.03 -8.50 -2.56
C THR A 144 12.44 -7.94 -2.50
N LEU A 145 12.56 -6.64 -2.26
CA LEU A 145 13.85 -5.93 -2.17
C LEU A 145 14.57 -6.13 -0.84
N ASN A 146 13.88 -6.55 0.22
CA ASN A 146 14.44 -6.70 1.56
C ASN A 146 14.29 -8.15 2.07
N PRO A 147 15.22 -9.07 1.71
CA PRO A 147 15.13 -10.48 2.07
C PRO A 147 15.08 -10.74 3.59
N HIS A 148 15.81 -9.95 4.38
CA HIS A 148 15.78 -10.05 5.85
C HIS A 148 14.41 -9.68 6.40
N ALA A 149 13.84 -8.57 5.94
CA ALA A 149 12.49 -8.18 6.32
C ALA A 149 11.47 -9.24 5.92
N ARG A 150 11.55 -9.76 4.70
CA ARG A 150 10.67 -10.84 4.22
C ARG A 150 10.72 -12.08 5.10
N LYS A 151 11.90 -12.48 5.58
CA LYS A 151 12.06 -13.64 6.45
C LYS A 151 11.45 -13.44 7.85
N HIS A 152 11.44 -12.21 8.36
CA HIS A 152 11.19 -11.91 9.77
C HIS A 152 9.98 -11.01 10.04
N ILE A 153 9.34 -10.45 9.02
CA ILE A 153 8.14 -9.65 9.18
C ILE A 153 7.02 -10.51 9.75
N SER A 154 6.40 -10.01 10.82
CA SER A 154 5.37 -10.74 11.56
C SER A 154 4.00 -10.10 11.44
N CYS A 155 3.93 -8.76 11.35
CA CYS A 155 2.67 -8.04 11.31
C CYS A 155 2.65 -6.99 10.20
N LEU A 156 1.57 -6.98 9.41
CA LEU A 156 1.30 -5.95 8.41
C LEU A 156 -0.02 -5.25 8.73
N CYS A 157 -0.08 -3.95 8.44
CA CYS A 157 -1.29 -3.14 8.46
C CYS A 157 -1.61 -2.68 7.03
N LEU A 158 -2.86 -2.89 6.61
CA LEU A 158 -3.38 -2.39 5.34
C LEU A 158 -4.62 -1.53 5.59
N LEU A 159 -4.69 -0.39 4.89
CA LEU A 159 -5.86 0.47 4.85
C LEU A 159 -6.79 -0.03 3.75
N ILE A 160 -8.03 -0.33 4.09
CA ILE A 160 -9.10 -0.70 3.16
C ILE A 160 -9.99 0.53 2.97
N GLN A 161 -9.78 1.23 1.85
CA GLN A 161 -10.40 2.53 1.56
C GLN A 161 -11.05 2.49 0.18
N PRO A 162 -12.32 2.92 0.03
CA PRO A 162 -13.03 2.82 -1.26
C PRO A 162 -12.49 3.79 -2.31
N TYR A 163 -11.66 4.75 -1.88
CA TYR A 163 -11.07 5.80 -2.70
C TYR A 163 -9.78 5.35 -3.39
N GLU A 164 -9.59 4.04 -3.60
CA GLU A 164 -8.49 3.43 -4.37
C GLU A 164 -8.63 3.71 -5.88
N GLU A 165 -8.20 4.90 -6.26
CA GLU A 165 -8.05 5.50 -7.60
C GLU A 165 -7.74 4.52 -8.78
N ASP A 166 -8.55 4.33 -9.83
CA ASP A 166 -8.59 3.21 -10.86
C ASP A 166 -9.39 1.98 -10.39
N SER A 167 -10.67 2.25 -10.15
CA SER A 167 -11.64 1.52 -9.34
C SER A 167 -12.15 0.20 -9.93
N SER A 168 -11.34 -0.53 -10.70
CA SER A 168 -11.77 -1.90 -11.05
C SER A 168 -11.60 -2.79 -9.82
N ALA A 169 -12.72 -3.32 -9.32
CA ALA A 169 -12.72 -4.27 -8.21
C ALA A 169 -11.80 -5.48 -8.51
N GLU A 170 -11.71 -5.87 -9.77
CA GLU A 170 -10.80 -6.91 -10.26
C GLU A 170 -9.32 -6.58 -10.02
N ALA A 171 -8.91 -5.33 -10.26
CA ALA A 171 -7.53 -4.92 -10.03
C ALA A 171 -7.19 -4.91 -8.53
N THR A 172 -8.09 -4.41 -7.68
CA THR A 172 -7.88 -4.46 -6.22
C THR A 172 -7.79 -5.89 -5.72
N ARG A 173 -8.71 -6.77 -6.14
CA ARG A 173 -8.65 -8.22 -5.83
C ARG A 173 -7.31 -8.82 -6.25
N LYS A 174 -6.88 -8.56 -7.48
CA LYS A 174 -5.60 -9.08 -7.98
C LYS A 174 -4.42 -8.60 -7.14
N ALA A 175 -4.36 -7.33 -6.77
CA ALA A 175 -3.27 -6.80 -5.94
C ALA A 175 -3.24 -7.45 -4.54
N TYR A 176 -4.40 -7.63 -3.91
CA TYR A 176 -4.49 -8.29 -2.61
C TYR A 176 -4.15 -9.78 -2.69
N LYS A 177 -4.63 -10.47 -3.72
CA LYS A 177 -4.28 -11.86 -4.01
C LYS A 177 -2.76 -12.02 -4.22
N ASP A 178 -2.14 -11.18 -5.03
CA ASP A 178 -0.70 -11.23 -5.29
C ASP A 178 0.11 -11.06 -3.99
N LEU A 179 -0.29 -10.12 -3.11
CA LEU A 179 0.35 -9.96 -1.79
C LEU A 179 0.09 -11.16 -0.88
N ALA A 180 -1.14 -11.65 -0.80
CA ALA A 180 -1.50 -12.78 0.05
C ALA A 180 -0.70 -14.04 -0.34
N GLU A 181 -0.70 -14.40 -1.62
CA GLU A 181 0.08 -15.52 -2.15
C GLU A 181 1.59 -15.35 -1.90
N TYR A 182 2.10 -14.13 -2.06
CA TYR A 182 3.50 -13.83 -1.77
C TYR A 182 3.85 -14.08 -0.30
N LEU A 183 3.02 -13.61 0.64
CA LEU A 183 3.22 -13.82 2.07
C LEU A 183 3.22 -15.31 2.44
N VAL A 184 2.27 -16.08 1.89
CA VAL A 184 2.21 -17.55 2.09
C VAL A 184 3.52 -18.21 1.66
N ARG A 185 3.99 -17.91 0.44
CA ARG A 185 5.16 -18.57 -0.14
C ARG A 185 6.48 -18.11 0.46
N HIS A 186 6.61 -16.82 0.78
CA HIS A 186 7.92 -16.22 1.01
C HIS A 186 8.11 -15.56 2.37
N ALA A 187 7.05 -15.35 3.17
CA ALA A 187 7.16 -14.73 4.49
C ALA A 187 6.91 -15.77 5.62
N PRO A 188 7.90 -16.63 5.94
CA PRO A 188 7.73 -17.72 6.90
C PRO A 188 7.38 -17.25 8.32
N GLY A 189 7.84 -16.06 8.72
CA GLY A 189 7.57 -15.48 10.03
C GLY A 189 6.28 -14.65 10.12
N PHE A 190 5.45 -14.64 9.07
CA PHE A 190 4.23 -13.83 9.06
C PHE A 190 3.14 -14.42 9.95
N GLU A 191 2.56 -13.58 10.83
CA GLU A 191 1.62 -14.02 11.87
C GLU A 191 0.29 -13.25 11.85
N LYS A 192 0.30 -11.95 11.55
CA LYS A 192 -0.89 -11.10 11.70
C LYS A 192 -1.05 -10.12 10.55
N LEU A 193 -2.25 -10.09 9.98
CA LEU A 193 -2.68 -9.06 9.05
C LEU A 193 -3.76 -8.20 9.71
N TYR A 194 -3.49 -6.91 9.88
CA TYR A 194 -4.46 -5.92 10.34
C TYR A 194 -5.09 -5.25 9.11
N LEU A 195 -6.40 -5.39 8.97
CA LEU A 195 -7.19 -4.75 7.93
C LEU A 195 -7.98 -3.60 8.56
N LEU A 196 -7.58 -2.37 8.27
CA LEU A 196 -8.23 -1.15 8.75
C LEU A 196 -9.27 -0.69 7.74
N VAL A 197 -10.53 -1.02 8.00
CA VAL A 197 -11.65 -0.69 7.13
C VAL A 197 -12.14 0.71 7.47
N CYS A 198 -11.89 1.65 6.56
CA CYS A 198 -12.30 3.04 6.73
C CYS A 198 -13.80 3.22 6.45
N PRO A 199 -14.43 4.33 6.91
CA PRO A 199 -15.82 4.64 6.59
C PRO A 199 -16.04 4.63 5.06
N ASN A 200 -17.09 3.94 4.60
CA ASN A 200 -17.38 3.59 3.19
C ASN A 200 -16.50 2.49 2.54
N GLY A 201 -15.51 1.93 3.25
CA GLY A 201 -14.66 0.82 2.78
C GLY A 201 -15.38 -0.53 2.65
N MET A 202 -16.63 -0.64 3.13
CA MET A 202 -17.45 -1.85 3.06
C MET A 202 -17.61 -2.41 1.64
N GLN A 203 -17.58 -1.56 0.60
CA GLN A 203 -17.64 -2.01 -0.79
C GLN A 203 -16.40 -2.82 -1.19
N LEU A 204 -15.24 -2.57 -0.57
CA LEU A 204 -13.98 -3.28 -0.78
C LEU A 204 -13.73 -4.43 0.19
N CYS A 205 -14.59 -4.64 1.20
CA CYS A 205 -14.51 -5.84 2.06
C CYS A 205 -14.58 -7.13 1.23
N SER A 206 -15.30 -7.10 0.11
CA SER A 206 -15.36 -8.22 -0.83
C SER A 206 -14.02 -8.54 -1.49
N ALA A 207 -13.12 -7.56 -1.66
CA ALA A 207 -11.76 -7.78 -2.15
C ALA A 207 -10.81 -8.21 -1.02
N ALA A 208 -11.05 -7.75 0.22
CA ALA A 208 -10.29 -8.22 1.37
C ALA A 208 -10.41 -9.73 1.62
N SER A 209 -11.44 -10.39 1.08
CA SER A 209 -11.59 -11.86 1.15
C SER A 209 -10.43 -12.62 0.48
N GLU A 210 -9.70 -11.99 -0.44
CA GLU A 210 -8.53 -12.60 -1.09
C GLU A 210 -7.43 -12.95 -0.06
N PHE A 211 -7.38 -12.26 1.08
CA PHE A 211 -6.49 -12.60 2.18
C PHE A 211 -6.88 -13.87 2.95
N GLY A 212 -8.06 -14.45 2.69
CA GLY A 212 -8.53 -15.67 3.34
C GLY A 212 -7.58 -16.88 3.16
N ILE A 213 -6.78 -16.90 2.10
CA ILE A 213 -5.74 -17.92 1.88
C ILE A 213 -4.69 -17.94 3.01
N LEU A 214 -4.46 -16.82 3.69
CA LEU A 214 -3.53 -16.74 4.81
C LEU A 214 -3.96 -17.64 5.97
N LEU A 215 -5.27 -17.72 6.23
CA LEU A 215 -5.86 -18.55 7.29
C LEU A 215 -5.72 -20.05 7.01
N GLN A 216 -5.58 -20.44 5.74
CA GLN A 216 -5.50 -21.84 5.32
C GLN A 216 -4.07 -22.36 5.35
N SER A 217 -3.09 -21.47 5.21
CA SER A 217 -1.69 -21.86 5.00
C SER A 217 -0.87 -21.95 6.27
N ARG A 218 -1.25 -21.21 7.34
CA ARG A 218 -0.55 -21.09 8.63
C ARG A 218 -1.54 -20.57 9.70
N ASP A 219 -1.17 -20.62 10.98
CA ASP A 219 -1.90 -19.99 12.11
C ASP A 219 -1.89 -18.45 12.08
N VAL A 220 -2.00 -17.86 10.88
CA VAL A 220 -2.06 -16.41 10.67
C VAL A 220 -3.41 -15.90 11.13
N LYS A 221 -3.41 -14.77 11.83
CA LYS A 221 -4.63 -14.09 12.27
C LYS A 221 -4.91 -12.89 11.37
N ILE A 222 -6.14 -12.79 10.89
CA ILE A 222 -6.65 -11.58 10.23
C ILE A 222 -7.47 -10.81 11.27
N ILE A 223 -7.06 -9.58 11.56
CA ILE A 223 -7.71 -8.70 12.52
C ILE A 223 -8.34 -7.57 11.74
N VAL A 224 -9.67 -7.51 11.75
CA VAL A 224 -10.43 -6.44 11.10
C VAL A 224 -10.70 -5.35 12.13
N VAL A 225 -10.23 -4.14 11.84
CA VAL A 225 -10.51 -2.94 12.65
C VAL A 225 -11.46 -2.09 11.82
N ILE A 226 -12.67 -1.90 12.33
CA ILE A 226 -13.72 -1.09 11.69
C ILE A 226 -13.79 0.22 12.45
N ASP A 227 -13.67 1.32 11.71
CA ASP A 227 -13.91 2.68 12.19
C ASP A 227 -15.34 3.12 11.87
#